data_AF-A0A957Q4G1-F1
#
_entry.id   AF-A0A957Q4G1-F1
#
_cell.length_a   1.000
_cell.length_b   1.000
_cell.length_c   1.000
_cell.angle_alpha   90.00
_cell.angle_beta   90.00
_cell.angle_gamma   90.00
#
_symmetry.space_group_name_H-M   'P 1'
#
loop_
_entity.id
_entity.type
_entity.pdbx_description
1 polymer ?
#
loop_
_entity_poly.entity_id
_entity_poly.type
_entity_poly.pdbx_seq_one_letter_code
_entity_poly.pdbx_strand_id
1 'polypeptide(L)'
;MYLNAIFKPSLDQLAFDPIRREFARSTVWWKRPLQRSYVALATHRPTATYLAQAQVQVSTAVPEDDCTLIVAGNHKLRLLNHRKRSVQNLLKVGFNDKFMRRELAVRPIAEACSVQMPALLEVNESEGWYAERYMSGTPTNRLANPQEAVAAVQQAHQMLQRLYNKTTETVTVATYVEQLQTALYRQITGHHLLTPSAQQTVQQICQGLIDQIMGGRPAARLPLETVLTHGDFQAANILVNSDGVWLIDWEYTARRQRQYDLFVFALNARAPHGLAARLQRFVQEGWPCESAEIDIQAQMSEQTQRQSHAGLFLLEELLLHLEENSQPQLTKIGAGLAQLQHECQLWLGTNE
;
A
#
# COMPACT_ATOMS: atom_id res chain seq x y z
N MET A 1 -3.55 -14.64 16.77
CA MET A 1 -3.95 -13.25 16.45
C MET A 1 -3.31 -12.39 17.49
N TYR A 2 -2.62 -11.35 17.07
CA TYR A 2 -1.86 -10.49 17.98
C TYR A 2 -2.21 -9.05 17.64
N LEU A 3 -2.35 -8.22 18.67
CA LEU A 3 -2.52 -6.78 18.48
C LEU A 3 -1.15 -6.21 18.14
N ASN A 4 -1.00 -5.63 16.95
CA ASN A 4 0.21 -4.90 16.58
C ASN A 4 0.20 -3.50 17.18
N ALA A 5 0.18 -3.42 18.51
CA ALA A 5 0.06 -2.17 19.24
C ALA A 5 0.79 -2.19 20.59
N ILE A 6 1.36 -1.04 20.95
CA ILE A 6 1.99 -0.80 22.26
C ILE A 6 1.19 0.31 22.95
N PHE A 7 0.76 0.05 24.18
CA PHE A 7 -0.05 0.98 24.96
C PHE A 7 0.15 0.81 26.46
N LYS A 8 -0.17 1.86 27.22
CA LYS A 8 -0.26 1.79 28.68
C LYS A 8 -1.55 1.04 29.07
N PRO A 9 -1.53 0.09 30.03
CA PRO A 9 -2.75 -0.59 30.48
C PRO A 9 -3.85 0.35 31.02
N SER A 10 -3.47 1.57 31.42
CA SER A 10 -4.38 2.63 31.88
C SER A 10 -4.97 3.48 30.75
N LEU A 11 -4.67 3.18 29.49
CA LEU A 11 -5.16 3.93 28.33
C LEU A 11 -6.70 3.90 28.27
N ASP A 12 -7.29 5.04 27.90
CA ASP A 12 -8.74 5.15 27.70
C ASP A 12 -9.23 4.12 26.67
N GLN A 13 -10.33 3.43 26.98
CA GLN A 13 -10.94 2.45 26.10
C GLN A 13 -11.36 3.04 24.74
N LEU A 14 -11.63 4.35 24.67
CA LEU A 14 -11.91 5.04 23.41
C LEU A 14 -10.70 5.09 22.47
N ALA A 15 -9.48 5.13 23.00
CA ALA A 15 -8.27 5.16 22.18
C ALA A 15 -8.04 3.84 21.40
N PHE A 16 -8.69 2.75 21.81
CA PHE A 16 -8.65 1.47 21.11
C PHE A 16 -9.71 1.32 20.03
N ASP A 17 -10.56 2.33 19.77
CA ASP A 17 -11.57 2.29 18.70
C ASP A 17 -11.02 1.79 17.34
N PRO A 18 -9.86 2.28 16.83
CA PRO A 18 -9.35 1.80 15.54
C PRO A 18 -9.00 0.30 15.58
N ILE A 19 -8.34 -0.17 16.64
CA ILE A 19 -8.02 -1.59 16.83
C ILE A 19 -9.31 -2.42 16.96
N ARG A 20 -10.26 -1.98 17.77
CA ARG A 20 -11.54 -2.68 17.97
C ARG A 20 -12.29 -2.81 16.66
N ARG A 21 -12.38 -1.75 15.86
CA ARG A 21 -13.01 -1.79 14.53
C ARG A 21 -12.28 -2.72 13.58
N GLU A 22 -10.95 -2.75 13.66
CA GLU A 22 -10.13 -3.66 12.86
C GLU A 22 -10.47 -5.13 13.11
N PHE A 23 -10.57 -5.52 14.38
CA PHE A 23 -10.79 -6.91 14.77
C PHE A 23 -12.28 -7.29 14.95
N ALA A 24 -13.21 -6.33 15.03
CA ALA A 24 -14.63 -6.61 15.21
C ALA A 24 -15.34 -7.14 13.94
N ARG A 25 -14.68 -7.09 12.78
CA ARG A 25 -15.29 -7.33 11.46
C ARG A 25 -14.58 -8.41 10.64
N SER A 26 -14.11 -9.50 11.26
CA SER A 26 -13.61 -10.65 10.48
C SER A 26 -14.66 -11.19 9.51
N THR A 27 -14.20 -11.61 8.34
CA THR A 27 -15.01 -12.28 7.31
C THR A 27 -15.57 -13.62 7.78
N VAL A 28 -14.94 -14.27 8.76
CA VAL A 28 -15.37 -15.56 9.32
C VAL A 28 -16.27 -15.31 10.54
N TRP A 29 -17.58 -15.52 10.37
CA TRP A 29 -18.59 -15.13 11.37
C TRP A 29 -18.37 -15.74 12.76
N TRP A 30 -17.97 -17.02 12.85
CA TRP A 30 -17.75 -17.71 14.12
C TRP A 30 -16.48 -17.25 14.84
N LYS A 31 -15.49 -16.69 14.12
CA LYS A 31 -14.30 -16.11 14.73
C LYS A 31 -14.65 -14.80 15.43
N ARG A 32 -15.59 -14.01 14.90
CA ARG A 32 -15.96 -12.68 15.42
C ARG A 32 -16.15 -12.62 16.94
N PRO A 33 -16.97 -13.49 17.59
CA PRO A 33 -17.11 -13.47 19.04
C PRO A 33 -15.77 -13.69 19.75
N LEU A 34 -14.99 -14.69 19.32
CA LEU A 34 -13.68 -14.98 19.90
C LEU A 34 -12.68 -13.84 19.72
N GLN A 35 -12.65 -13.20 18.56
CA GLN A 35 -11.75 -12.06 18.32
C GLN A 35 -12.15 -10.85 19.15
N ARG A 36 -13.46 -10.57 19.26
CA ARG A 36 -13.96 -9.49 20.11
C ARG A 36 -13.64 -9.73 21.58
N SER A 37 -13.83 -10.96 22.07
CA SER A 37 -13.45 -11.34 23.43
C SER A 37 -11.95 -11.20 23.65
N TYR A 38 -11.13 -11.68 22.70
CA TYR A 38 -9.68 -11.52 22.78
C TYR A 38 -9.27 -10.04 22.83
N VAL A 39 -9.76 -9.20 21.92
CA VAL A 39 -9.43 -7.77 21.89
C VAL A 39 -9.90 -7.10 23.18
N ALA A 40 -11.13 -7.37 23.62
CA ALA A 40 -11.66 -6.81 24.86
C ALA A 40 -10.78 -7.17 26.07
N LEU A 41 -10.38 -8.44 26.19
CA LEU A 41 -9.48 -8.87 27.26
C LEU A 41 -8.07 -8.28 27.10
N ALA A 42 -7.53 -8.25 25.88
CA ALA A 42 -6.18 -7.74 25.61
C ALA A 42 -6.08 -6.22 25.83
N THR A 43 -7.17 -5.47 25.68
CA THR A 43 -7.20 -4.01 25.94
C THR A 43 -7.74 -3.65 27.32
N HIS A 44 -8.22 -4.63 28.10
CA HIS A 44 -8.76 -4.39 29.44
C HIS A 44 -7.64 -4.40 30.49
N ARG A 45 -7.62 -3.36 31.34
CA ARG A 45 -6.50 -3.03 32.25
C ARG A 45 -5.92 -4.23 33.04
N PRO A 46 -6.71 -5.05 33.77
CA PRO A 46 -6.16 -6.16 34.55
C PRO A 46 -5.65 -7.32 33.70
N THR A 47 -6.16 -7.50 32.48
CA THR A 47 -5.85 -8.65 31.62
C THR A 47 -4.83 -8.32 30.53
N ALA A 48 -4.66 -7.04 30.19
CA ALA A 48 -3.76 -6.56 29.15
C ALA A 48 -2.30 -7.02 29.39
N THR A 49 -1.80 -6.89 30.62
CA THR A 49 -0.43 -7.27 30.98
C THR A 49 -0.16 -8.77 30.81
N TYR A 50 -1.16 -9.63 31.09
CA TYR A 50 -1.04 -11.08 30.95
C TYR A 50 -1.15 -11.56 29.50
N LEU A 51 -1.92 -10.85 28.68
CA LEU A 51 -2.12 -11.16 27.26
C LEU A 51 -1.09 -10.48 26.35
N ALA A 52 -0.25 -9.60 26.91
CA ALA A 52 0.83 -8.95 26.20
C ALA A 52 1.93 -9.96 25.84
N GLN A 53 2.40 -9.91 24.60
CA GLN A 53 3.51 -10.74 24.14
C GLN A 53 4.87 -10.23 24.63
N ALA A 54 4.95 -8.93 24.90
CA ALA A 54 6.14 -8.25 25.37
C ALA A 54 5.73 -7.06 26.23
N GLN A 55 6.62 -6.68 27.14
CA GLN A 55 6.48 -5.47 27.95
C GLN A 55 7.65 -4.55 27.63
N VAL A 56 7.35 -3.27 27.45
CA VAL A 56 8.35 -2.23 27.20
C VAL A 56 8.34 -1.28 28.38
N GLN A 57 9.49 -1.11 29.02
CA GLN A 57 9.68 -0.12 30.07
C GLN A 57 10.40 1.09 29.49
N VAL A 58 9.83 2.27 29.67
CA VAL A 58 10.47 3.54 29.31
C VAL A 58 11.04 4.13 30.61
N SER A 59 12.37 4.25 30.69
CA SER A 59 13.08 4.70 31.90
C SER A 59 12.99 6.19 32.15
N THR A 60 12.74 6.98 31.10
CA THR A 60 12.59 8.44 31.18
C THR A 60 11.11 8.78 31.31
N ALA A 61 10.77 9.75 32.17
CA ALA A 61 9.42 10.26 32.25
C ALA A 61 8.99 10.80 30.88
N VAL A 62 8.10 10.07 30.20
CA VAL A 62 7.38 10.61 29.06
C VAL A 62 6.44 11.66 29.63
N PRO A 63 6.43 12.91 29.12
CA PRO A 63 5.54 13.96 29.60
C PRO A 63 4.13 13.39 29.81
N GLU A 64 3.51 13.70 30.95
CA GLU A 64 2.30 13.03 31.43
C GLU A 64 1.07 13.17 30.50
N ASP A 65 1.16 13.94 29.42
CA ASP A 65 0.02 14.23 28.56
C ASP A 65 -0.14 13.25 27.37
N ASP A 66 -1.17 12.42 27.57
CA ASP A 66 -2.20 12.02 26.61
C ASP A 66 -1.94 10.85 25.65
N CYS A 67 -2.40 9.70 26.13
CA CYS A 67 -3.16 8.72 25.35
C CYS A 67 -2.50 8.16 24.10
N THR A 68 -1.22 7.78 24.19
CA THR A 68 -0.50 7.27 23.03
C THR A 68 -0.71 5.78 22.85
N LEU A 69 -1.58 5.43 21.90
CA LEU A 69 -1.57 4.12 21.27
C LEU A 69 -0.50 4.15 20.17
N ILE A 70 0.53 3.33 20.30
CA ILE A 70 1.57 3.18 19.27
C ILE A 70 1.17 2.03 18.37
N VAL A 71 1.05 2.30 17.07
CA VAL A 71 0.82 1.29 16.03
C VAL A 71 2.04 1.25 15.13
N ALA A 72 2.66 0.07 15.00
CA ALA A 72 3.82 -0.08 14.13
C ALA A 72 3.37 -0.24 12.68
N GLY A 73 3.72 0.72 11.81
CA GLY A 73 3.62 0.60 10.36
C GLY A 73 4.88 -0.01 9.75
N ASN A 74 4.95 -0.11 8.43
CA ASN A 74 6.11 -0.67 7.72
C ASN A 74 7.32 0.27 7.81
N HIS A 75 7.15 1.54 7.43
CA HIS A 75 8.24 2.52 7.36
C HIS A 75 8.28 3.50 8.55
N LYS A 76 7.14 3.65 9.24
CA LYS A 76 6.94 4.63 10.31
C LYS A 76 6.20 4.04 11.51
N LEU A 77 6.34 4.67 12.67
CA LEU A 77 5.53 4.42 13.86
C LEU A 77 4.41 5.47 13.92
N ARG A 78 3.18 5.03 14.20
CA ARG A 78 2.04 5.92 14.37
C ARG A 78 1.72 6.05 15.85
N LEU A 79 1.75 7.27 16.37
CA LEU A 79 1.33 7.61 17.73
C LEU A 79 -0.03 8.28 17.63
N LEU A 80 -1.06 7.54 18.00
CA LEU A 80 -2.43 8.02 17.94
C LEU A 80 -2.71 8.76 19.24
N ASN A 81 -3.12 10.03 19.14
CA ASN A 81 -3.62 10.82 20.24
C ASN A 81 -5.11 11.10 20.03
N HIS A 82 -5.95 10.31 20.69
CA HIS A 82 -7.41 10.43 20.53
C HIS A 82 -7.96 11.76 21.06
N ARG A 83 -7.39 12.31 22.14
CA ARG A 83 -7.84 13.58 22.74
C ARG A 83 -7.57 14.76 21.81
N LYS A 84 -6.36 14.82 21.24
CA LYS A 84 -5.95 15.84 20.26
C LYS A 84 -6.50 15.57 18.85
N ARG A 85 -7.16 14.43 18.63
CA ARG A 85 -7.61 13.93 17.32
C ARG A 85 -6.50 14.02 16.27
N SER A 86 -5.31 13.58 16.64
CA SER A 86 -4.13 13.61 15.78
C SER A 86 -3.40 12.26 15.77
N VAL A 87 -2.66 12.03 14.69
CA VAL A 87 -1.71 10.92 14.55
C VAL A 87 -0.36 11.52 14.25
N GLN A 88 0.62 11.25 15.11
CA GLN A 88 2.00 11.59 14.84
C GLN A 88 2.67 10.39 14.16
N ASN A 89 3.27 10.62 13.01
CA ASN A 89 3.98 9.65 12.21
C ASN A 89 5.48 9.89 12.40
N LEU A 90 6.18 8.96 13.07
CA LEU A 90 7.62 9.03 13.31
C LEU A 90 8.37 8.08 12.38
N LEU A 91 9.44 8.55 11.76
CA LEU A 91 10.39 7.72 11.05
C LEU A 91 11.08 6.77 12.03
N LYS A 92 11.22 5.50 11.64
CA LYS A 92 11.99 4.54 12.43
C LYS A 92 13.48 4.85 12.32
N VAL A 93 14.20 4.78 13.45
CA VAL A 93 15.65 5.03 13.46
C VAL A 93 16.35 4.13 12.44
N GLY A 94 17.11 4.76 11.55
CA GLY A 94 17.90 4.12 10.51
C GLY A 94 17.15 3.79 9.22
N PHE A 95 15.81 3.81 9.21
CA PHE A 95 15.04 3.63 7.98
C PHE A 95 15.24 4.86 7.08
N ASN A 96 15.20 4.65 5.76
CA ASN A 96 15.20 5.78 4.83
C ASN A 96 13.88 6.56 4.94
N ASP A 97 13.96 7.87 4.76
CA ASP A 97 12.81 8.77 4.83
C ASP A 97 12.06 8.89 3.49
N LYS A 98 12.44 8.11 2.48
CA LYS A 98 11.93 8.22 1.10
C LYS A 98 10.41 8.10 1.03
N PHE A 99 9.84 7.11 1.73
CA PHE A 99 8.39 6.87 1.77
C PHE A 99 7.63 8.00 2.48
N MET A 100 8.18 8.53 3.56
CA MET A 100 7.64 9.71 4.25
C MET A 100 7.69 10.96 3.36
N ARG A 101 8.83 11.22 2.70
CA ARG A 101 8.98 12.35 1.78
C ARG A 101 8.01 12.28 0.60
N ARG A 102 7.79 11.09 0.03
CA ARG A 102 6.80 10.86 -1.04
C ARG A 102 5.40 11.25 -0.57
N GLU A 103 5.01 10.81 0.62
CA GLU A 103 3.72 11.14 1.20
C GLU A 103 3.55 12.64 1.46
N LEU A 104 4.57 13.33 2.00
CA LEU A 104 4.53 14.76 2.23
C LEU A 104 4.48 15.54 0.91
N ALA A 105 5.26 15.13 -0.09
CA ALA A 105 5.34 15.79 -1.40
C ALA A 105 4.03 15.72 -2.20
N VAL A 106 3.22 14.67 -2.02
CA VAL A 106 1.93 14.56 -2.73
C VAL A 106 0.82 15.41 -2.12
N ARG A 107 0.91 15.76 -0.82
CA ARG A 107 -0.14 16.51 -0.10
C ARG A 107 -0.61 17.79 -0.82
N PRO A 108 0.26 18.74 -1.20
CA PRO A 108 -0.19 19.97 -1.86
C PRO A 108 -0.84 19.71 -3.22
N ILE A 109 -0.36 18.71 -3.97
CA ILE A 109 -0.91 18.36 -5.29
C ILE A 109 -2.30 17.74 -5.12
N ALA A 110 -2.45 16.84 -4.16
CA ALA A 110 -3.69 16.14 -3.90
C ALA A 110 -4.77 17.08 -3.34
N GLU A 111 -4.39 18.00 -2.45
CA GLU A 111 -5.27 19.08 -1.97
C GLU A 111 -5.77 19.95 -3.13
N ALA A 112 -4.87 20.38 -4.03
CA ALA A 112 -5.25 21.14 -5.22
C ALA A 112 -6.17 20.36 -6.18
N CYS A 113 -6.17 19.02 -6.11
CA CYS A 113 -7.07 18.14 -6.86
C CYS A 113 -8.34 17.74 -6.08
N SER A 114 -8.56 18.34 -4.90
CA SER A 114 -9.66 18.01 -4.00
C SER A 114 -9.72 16.52 -3.65
N VAL A 115 -8.56 15.89 -3.43
CA VAL A 115 -8.46 14.53 -2.92
C VAL A 115 -8.62 14.59 -1.40
N GLN A 116 -9.66 13.94 -0.86
CA GLN A 116 -9.86 13.82 0.58
C GLN A 116 -8.82 12.87 1.20
N MET A 117 -7.95 13.44 2.04
CA MET A 117 -6.93 12.75 2.82
C MET A 117 -6.79 13.39 4.20
N PRO A 118 -6.20 12.72 5.21
CA PRO A 118 -5.96 13.31 6.51
C PRO A 118 -5.19 14.63 6.40
N ALA A 119 -5.70 15.72 6.97
CA ALA A 119 -5.04 17.01 6.90
C ALA A 119 -3.72 16.98 7.68
N LEU A 120 -2.64 17.53 7.10
CA LEU A 120 -1.41 17.78 7.84
C LEU A 120 -1.67 18.85 8.91
N LEU A 121 -1.19 18.61 10.11
CA LEU A 121 -1.28 19.53 11.25
C LEU A 121 0.08 20.18 11.51
N GLU A 122 1.14 19.39 11.46
CA GLU A 122 2.51 19.83 11.75
C GLU A 122 3.49 18.93 11.00
N VAL A 123 4.64 19.47 10.61
CA VAL A 123 5.69 18.73 9.91
C VAL A 123 7.04 19.17 10.45
N ASN A 124 7.89 18.20 10.81
CA ASN A 124 9.29 18.43 11.11
C ASN A 124 10.12 17.37 10.36
N GLU A 125 10.37 17.65 9.07
CA GLU A 125 11.13 16.73 8.21
C GLU A 125 12.57 16.53 8.71
N SER A 126 13.19 17.56 9.30
CA SER A 126 14.54 17.47 9.86
C SER A 126 14.64 16.48 11.02
N GLU A 127 13.58 16.34 11.81
CA GLU A 127 13.49 15.36 12.89
C GLU A 127 12.79 14.06 12.47
N GLY A 128 12.42 13.93 11.20
CA GLY A 128 11.82 12.71 10.65
C GLY A 128 10.42 12.43 11.19
N TRP A 129 9.59 13.47 11.39
CA TRP A 129 8.20 13.26 11.79
C TRP A 129 7.21 14.28 11.22
N TYR A 130 5.95 13.89 11.19
CA TYR A 130 4.84 14.80 10.92
C TYR A 130 3.59 14.38 11.71
N ALA A 131 2.68 15.32 11.95
CA ALA A 131 1.39 15.06 12.56
C ALA A 131 0.27 15.34 11.53
N GLU A 132 -0.74 14.48 11.53
CA GLU A 132 -1.93 14.62 10.70
C GLU A 132 -3.19 14.42 11.53
N ARG A 133 -4.33 14.84 11.00
CA ARG A 133 -5.62 14.64 11.67
C ARG A 133 -5.93 13.15 11.76
N TYR A 134 -6.33 12.71 12.94
CA TYR A 134 -6.85 11.36 13.14
C TYR A 134 -8.17 11.19 12.40
N MET A 135 -8.25 10.18 11.55
CA MET A 135 -9.46 9.82 10.81
C MET A 135 -10.09 8.56 11.40
N SER A 136 -11.26 8.72 12.03
CA SER A 136 -12.10 7.58 12.42
C SER A 136 -13.05 7.24 11.28
N GLY A 137 -12.80 6.12 10.60
CA GLY A 137 -13.64 5.61 9.53
C GLY A 137 -13.64 4.09 9.47
N THR A 138 -14.51 3.53 8.63
CA THR A 138 -14.54 2.09 8.34
C THR A 138 -13.93 1.84 6.97
N PRO A 139 -12.94 0.95 6.84
CA PRO A 139 -12.48 0.49 5.54
C PRO A 139 -13.59 -0.13 4.69
N THR A 140 -13.55 0.09 3.38
CA THR A 140 -14.61 -0.39 2.45
C THR A 140 -14.77 -1.91 2.47
N ASN A 141 -13.70 -2.69 2.56
CA ASN A 141 -13.75 -4.16 2.70
C ASN A 141 -14.35 -4.65 4.02
N ARG A 142 -14.73 -3.74 4.92
CA ARG A 142 -15.32 -4.03 6.22
C ARG A 142 -16.68 -3.36 6.40
N LEU A 143 -17.20 -2.64 5.41
CA LEU A 143 -18.55 -2.09 5.47
C LEU A 143 -19.58 -3.22 5.50
N ALA A 144 -20.66 -2.99 6.25
CA ALA A 144 -21.74 -3.98 6.36
C ALA A 144 -22.61 -4.00 5.11
N ASN A 145 -22.76 -2.84 4.45
CA ASN A 145 -23.50 -2.69 3.21
C ASN A 145 -22.53 -2.75 2.01
N PRO A 146 -22.61 -3.78 1.15
CA PRO A 146 -21.77 -3.86 -0.04
C PRO A 146 -21.97 -2.67 -0.99
N GLN A 147 -23.20 -2.20 -1.20
CA GLN A 147 -23.48 -1.08 -2.11
C GLN A 147 -22.82 0.22 -1.66
N GLU A 148 -22.74 0.44 -0.34
CA GLU A 148 -22.01 1.58 0.24
C GLU A 148 -20.50 1.45 -0.02
N ALA A 149 -19.95 0.24 0.07
CA ALA A 149 -18.55 -0.02 -0.25
C ALA A 149 -18.24 0.27 -1.72
N VAL A 150 -19.10 -0.19 -2.63
CA VAL A 150 -19.00 0.08 -4.08
C VAL A 150 -18.99 1.59 -4.34
N ALA A 151 -19.98 2.31 -3.81
CA ALA A 151 -20.09 3.75 -3.99
C ALA A 151 -18.87 4.50 -3.44
N ALA A 152 -18.33 4.06 -2.29
CA ALA A 152 -17.14 4.65 -1.71
C ALA A 152 -15.88 4.39 -2.56
N VAL A 153 -15.72 3.19 -3.12
CA VAL A 153 -14.62 2.87 -4.04
C VAL A 153 -14.72 3.73 -5.30
N GLN A 154 -15.91 3.89 -5.87
CA GLN A 154 -16.16 4.77 -7.02
C GLN A 154 -15.77 6.21 -6.72
N GLN A 155 -16.21 6.74 -5.58
CA GLN A 155 -15.88 8.11 -5.15
C GLN A 155 -14.37 8.29 -4.95
N ALA A 156 -13.70 7.31 -4.31
CA ALA A 156 -12.26 7.33 -4.13
C ALA A 156 -11.51 7.30 -5.48
N HIS A 157 -11.98 6.48 -6.43
CA HIS A 157 -11.42 6.44 -7.77
C HIS A 157 -11.62 7.75 -8.52
N GLN A 158 -12.79 8.39 -8.43
CA GLN A 158 -13.04 9.70 -9.04
C GLN A 158 -12.10 10.79 -8.48
N MET A 159 -11.81 10.75 -7.17
CA MET A 159 -10.80 11.62 -6.57
C MET A 159 -9.42 11.39 -7.19
N LEU A 160 -9.01 10.12 -7.34
CA LEU A 160 -7.75 9.76 -7.99
C LEU A 160 -7.72 10.17 -9.46
N GLN A 161 -8.81 10.06 -10.20
CA GLN A 161 -8.89 10.53 -11.59
C GLN A 161 -8.59 12.03 -11.71
N ARG A 162 -9.03 12.86 -10.75
CA ARG A 162 -8.65 14.29 -10.73
C ARG A 162 -7.14 14.48 -10.57
N LEU A 163 -6.53 13.74 -9.65
CA LEU A 163 -5.07 13.74 -9.45
C LEU A 163 -4.34 13.25 -10.71
N TYR A 164 -4.82 12.18 -11.33
CA TYR A 164 -4.24 11.62 -12.54
C TYR A 164 -4.28 12.62 -13.68
N ASN A 165 -5.44 13.23 -13.95
CA ASN A 165 -5.60 14.23 -14.99
C ASN A 165 -4.65 15.42 -14.78
N LYS A 166 -4.43 15.83 -13.52
CA LYS A 166 -3.52 16.93 -13.19
C LYS A 166 -2.03 16.57 -13.37
N THR A 167 -1.68 15.30 -13.19
CA THR A 167 -0.28 14.82 -13.13
C THR A 167 0.12 13.96 -14.33
N THR A 168 -0.75 13.86 -15.34
CA THR A 168 -0.51 13.03 -16.53
C THR A 168 0.67 13.56 -17.32
N GLU A 169 1.59 12.65 -17.63
CA GLU A 169 2.68 12.84 -18.57
C GLU A 169 2.65 11.71 -19.58
N THR A 170 2.82 12.02 -20.85
CA THR A 170 2.89 11.01 -21.91
C THR A 170 4.35 10.72 -22.25
N VAL A 171 4.73 9.46 -22.11
CA VAL A 171 6.04 8.91 -22.51
C VAL A 171 5.83 7.77 -23.49
N THR A 172 6.89 7.28 -24.13
CA THR A 172 6.77 6.02 -24.88
C THR A 172 6.93 4.83 -23.93
N VAL A 173 6.34 3.69 -24.27
CA VAL A 173 6.57 2.44 -23.53
C VAL A 173 8.07 2.13 -23.45
N ALA A 174 8.83 2.28 -24.55
CA ALA A 174 10.28 2.04 -24.56
C ALA A 174 11.03 2.91 -23.55
N THR A 175 10.78 4.22 -23.54
CA THR A 175 11.40 5.15 -22.60
C THR A 175 11.07 4.80 -21.15
N TYR A 176 9.82 4.43 -20.89
CA TYR A 176 9.40 4.08 -19.53
C TYR A 176 10.03 2.76 -19.05
N VAL A 177 10.11 1.76 -19.92
CA VAL A 177 10.79 0.48 -19.64
C VAL A 177 12.27 0.70 -19.35
N GLU A 178 12.96 1.55 -20.12
CA GLU A 178 14.38 1.88 -19.89
C GLU A 178 14.60 2.55 -18.51
N GLN A 179 13.70 3.45 -18.12
CA GLN A 179 13.73 4.07 -16.79
C GLN A 179 13.54 3.03 -15.67
N LEU A 180 12.55 2.15 -15.81
CA LEU A 180 12.30 1.06 -14.85
C LEU A 180 13.48 0.10 -14.79
N GLN A 181 14.04 -0.32 -15.93
CA GLN A 181 15.20 -1.20 -16.00
C GLN A 181 16.39 -0.59 -15.26
N THR A 182 16.69 0.68 -15.52
CA THR A 182 17.79 1.39 -14.85
C THR A 182 17.59 1.44 -13.34
N ALA A 183 16.36 1.75 -12.88
CA ALA A 183 16.03 1.80 -11.46
C ALA A 183 16.14 0.41 -10.82
N LEU A 184 15.58 -0.62 -11.45
CA LEU A 184 15.62 -2.01 -11.00
C LEU A 184 17.06 -2.51 -10.87
N TYR A 185 17.89 -2.32 -11.90
CA TYR A 185 19.26 -2.84 -11.88
C TYR A 185 20.11 -2.16 -10.82
N ARG A 186 19.88 -0.86 -10.58
CA ARG A 186 20.49 -0.13 -9.47
C ARG A 186 20.06 -0.73 -8.13
N GLN A 187 18.76 -0.97 -7.92
CA GLN A 187 18.25 -1.54 -6.68
C GLN A 187 18.78 -2.96 -6.45
N ILE A 188 18.77 -3.82 -7.47
CA ILE A 188 19.24 -5.21 -7.37
C ILE A 188 20.73 -5.26 -7.02
N THR A 189 21.57 -4.51 -7.76
CA THR A 189 23.02 -4.51 -7.57
C THR A 189 23.43 -4.00 -6.19
N GLY A 190 22.71 -3.00 -5.67
CA GLY A 190 22.95 -2.43 -4.34
C GLY A 190 22.24 -3.16 -3.19
N HIS A 191 21.48 -4.23 -3.45
CA HIS A 191 20.61 -4.84 -2.44
C HIS A 191 21.41 -5.69 -1.44
N HIS A 192 21.46 -5.27 -0.18
CA HIS A 192 22.26 -5.94 0.86
C HIS A 192 21.72 -7.31 1.31
N LEU A 193 20.44 -7.57 1.10
CA LEU A 193 19.81 -8.85 1.47
C LEU A 193 19.77 -9.91 0.36
N LEU A 194 20.07 -9.55 -0.90
CA LEU A 194 20.06 -10.51 -1.99
C LEU A 194 21.44 -11.18 -2.11
N THR A 195 21.46 -12.51 -2.17
CA THR A 195 22.67 -13.25 -2.58
C THR A 195 22.95 -13.01 -4.06
N PRO A 196 24.19 -13.23 -4.55
CA PRO A 196 24.49 -13.10 -5.98
C PRO A 196 23.59 -13.96 -6.88
N SER A 197 23.24 -15.17 -6.46
CA SER A 197 22.30 -16.04 -7.17
C SER A 197 20.87 -15.47 -7.20
N ALA A 198 20.41 -14.90 -6.09
CA ALA A 198 19.10 -14.24 -6.03
C ALA A 198 19.08 -12.98 -6.89
N GLN A 199 20.16 -12.18 -6.88
CA GLN A 199 20.30 -11.01 -7.77
C GLN A 199 20.20 -11.41 -9.25
N GLN A 200 20.90 -12.46 -9.66
CA GLN A 200 20.84 -13.00 -11.01
C GLN A 200 19.42 -13.48 -11.37
N THR A 201 18.75 -14.16 -10.45
CA THR A 201 17.35 -14.63 -10.66
C THR A 201 16.42 -13.44 -10.91
N VAL A 202 16.50 -12.40 -10.08
CA VAL A 202 15.67 -11.19 -10.26
C VAL A 202 16.01 -10.48 -11.57
N GLN A 203 17.29 -10.38 -11.94
CA GLN A 203 17.69 -9.81 -13.23
C GLN A 203 17.12 -10.58 -14.42
N GLN A 204 17.12 -11.92 -14.37
CA GLN A 204 16.53 -12.75 -15.41
C GLN A 204 15.03 -12.54 -15.53
N ILE A 205 14.32 -12.45 -14.39
CA ILE A 205 12.88 -12.13 -14.37
C ILE A 205 12.65 -10.75 -15.01
N CYS A 206 13.40 -9.73 -14.60
CA CYS A 206 13.30 -8.39 -15.16
C CYS A 206 13.52 -8.41 -16.67
N GLN A 207 14.55 -9.10 -17.15
CA GLN A 207 14.84 -9.20 -18.57
C GLN A 207 13.71 -9.92 -19.33
N GLY A 208 13.18 -11.02 -18.80
CA GLY A 208 12.07 -11.73 -19.42
C GLY A 208 10.80 -10.87 -19.55
N LEU A 209 10.49 -10.07 -18.52
CA LEU A 209 9.38 -9.10 -18.57
C LEU A 209 9.64 -8.02 -19.62
N ILE A 210 10.85 -7.46 -19.66
CA ILE A 210 11.24 -6.45 -20.65
C ILE A 210 11.12 -7.01 -22.07
N ASP A 211 11.64 -8.21 -22.32
CA ASP A 211 11.58 -8.87 -23.62
C ASP A 211 10.13 -9.13 -24.06
N GLN A 212 9.25 -9.52 -23.13
CA GLN A 212 7.83 -9.70 -23.42
C GLN A 212 7.13 -8.36 -23.76
N ILE A 213 7.43 -7.29 -23.03
CA ILE A 213 6.86 -5.95 -23.28
C ILE A 213 7.33 -5.40 -24.62
N MET A 214 8.63 -5.56 -24.93
CA MET A 214 9.30 -4.98 -26.10
C MET A 214 9.21 -5.85 -27.36
N GLY A 215 8.96 -7.15 -27.22
CA GLY A 215 8.89 -8.12 -28.33
C GLY A 215 7.77 -7.83 -29.33
N GLY A 216 6.71 -7.16 -28.91
CA GLY A 216 5.70 -6.58 -29.81
C GLY A 216 6.17 -5.28 -30.42
N ARG A 217 6.91 -5.31 -31.54
CA ARG A 217 7.58 -4.12 -32.13
C ARG A 217 6.72 -2.85 -32.36
N PRO A 218 5.38 -2.91 -32.58
CA PRO A 218 4.55 -1.71 -32.57
C PRO A 218 4.37 -1.10 -31.16
N ALA A 219 4.34 -1.93 -30.11
CA ALA A 219 4.01 -1.55 -28.74
C ALA A 219 5.04 -0.62 -28.09
N ALA A 220 6.33 -0.82 -28.39
CA ALA A 220 7.42 -0.02 -27.82
C ALA A 220 7.30 1.49 -28.12
N ARG A 221 6.70 1.85 -29.26
CA ARG A 221 6.49 3.25 -29.68
C ARG A 221 5.14 3.81 -29.27
N LEU A 222 4.26 3.00 -28.68
CA LEU A 222 2.95 3.48 -28.26
C LEU A 222 3.11 4.51 -27.14
N PRO A 223 2.26 5.55 -27.15
CA PRO A 223 2.18 6.46 -26.03
C PRO A 223 1.68 5.71 -24.79
N LEU A 224 2.32 5.99 -23.66
CA LEU A 224 1.97 5.52 -22.33
C LEU A 224 1.74 6.74 -21.45
N GLU A 225 0.56 6.82 -20.84
CA GLU A 225 0.28 7.81 -19.83
C GLU A 225 0.84 7.35 -18.47
N THR A 226 1.68 8.19 -17.88
CA THR A 226 2.13 8.04 -16.49
C THR A 226 1.53 9.14 -15.63
N VAL A 227 1.22 8.83 -14.38
CA VAL A 227 0.54 9.73 -13.44
C VAL A 227 1.15 9.57 -12.05
N LEU A 228 0.90 10.53 -11.16
CA LEU A 228 1.16 10.33 -9.75
C LEU A 228 0.07 9.42 -9.16
N THR A 229 0.46 8.20 -8.79
CA THR A 229 -0.43 7.15 -8.27
C THR A 229 -0.46 7.16 -6.74
N HIS A 230 -1.56 6.69 -6.14
CA HIS A 230 -1.63 6.40 -4.70
C HIS A 230 -0.55 5.38 -4.32
N GLY A 231 -0.35 4.37 -5.17
CA GLY A 231 0.68 3.37 -5.01
C GLY A 231 0.26 2.21 -4.11
N ASP A 232 -0.77 2.38 -3.29
CA ASP A 232 -1.38 1.31 -2.49
C ASP A 232 -2.91 1.41 -2.44
N PHE A 233 -3.54 1.57 -3.62
CA PHE A 233 -4.99 1.73 -3.72
C PHE A 233 -5.71 0.39 -3.50
N GLN A 234 -5.96 0.07 -2.23
CA GLN A 234 -6.68 -1.13 -1.80
C GLN A 234 -7.85 -0.77 -0.89
N ALA A 235 -8.84 -1.66 -0.80
CA ALA A 235 -10.06 -1.43 -0.02
C ALA A 235 -9.81 -1.08 1.46
N ALA A 236 -8.70 -1.56 2.04
CA ALA A 236 -8.28 -1.24 3.41
C ALA A 236 -7.91 0.25 3.60
N ASN A 237 -7.47 0.93 2.54
CA ASN A 237 -7.01 2.32 2.52
C ASN A 237 -8.08 3.32 2.09
N ILE A 238 -9.30 2.84 1.85
CA ILE A 238 -10.48 3.66 1.54
C ILE A 238 -11.38 3.64 2.78
N LEU A 239 -11.42 4.75 3.52
CA LEU A 239 -12.21 4.88 4.74
C LEU A 239 -13.52 5.62 4.48
N VAL A 240 -14.61 5.15 5.08
CA VAL A 240 -15.91 5.82 5.07
C VAL A 240 -16.30 6.24 6.48
N ASN A 241 -16.75 7.48 6.63
CA ASN A 241 -17.33 8.00 7.86
C ASN A 241 -18.43 9.04 7.57
N SER A 242 -18.92 9.73 8.61
CA SER A 242 -19.94 10.77 8.47
C SER A 242 -19.55 11.92 7.55
N ASP A 243 -18.26 12.15 7.36
CA ASP A 243 -17.71 13.28 6.61
C ASP A 243 -17.43 12.94 5.15
N GLY A 244 -17.53 11.65 4.77
CA GLY A 244 -17.34 11.17 3.40
C GLY A 244 -16.31 10.04 3.28
N VAL A 245 -15.63 10.04 2.13
CA VAL A 245 -14.70 8.99 1.70
C VAL A 245 -13.26 9.52 1.72
N TRP A 246 -12.40 8.86 2.48
CA TRP A 246 -11.04 9.32 2.72
C TRP A 246 -10.03 8.30 2.19
N LEU A 247 -8.97 8.79 1.54
CA LEU A 247 -7.82 8.00 1.15
C LEU A 247 -6.68 8.20 2.15
N ILE A 248 -6.14 7.08 2.65
CA ILE A 248 -5.04 7.06 3.63
C ILE A 248 -3.85 6.25 3.08
N ASP A 249 -2.70 6.40 3.72
CA ASP A 249 -1.49 5.63 3.44
C ASP A 249 -0.85 5.90 2.07
N TRP A 250 -0.48 7.17 1.87
CA TRP A 250 0.11 7.68 0.62
C TRP A 250 1.63 7.46 0.52
N GLU A 251 2.23 6.66 1.41
CA GLU A 251 3.68 6.47 1.49
C GLU A 251 4.27 5.81 0.23
N TYR A 252 3.45 5.04 -0.50
CA TYR A 252 3.82 4.37 -1.74
C TYR A 252 3.61 5.20 -3.01
N THR A 253 3.25 6.48 -2.86
CA THR A 253 3.03 7.40 -3.98
C THR A 253 4.26 7.47 -4.87
N ALA A 254 4.06 7.26 -6.18
CA ALA A 254 5.09 7.46 -7.19
C ALA A 254 4.47 7.69 -8.57
N ARG A 255 5.30 8.20 -9.49
CA ARG A 255 4.95 8.27 -10.91
C ARG A 255 4.97 6.87 -11.52
N ARG A 256 3.82 6.39 -11.99
CA ARG A 256 3.61 5.05 -12.55
C ARG A 256 2.67 5.10 -13.74
N GLN A 257 2.50 3.99 -14.46
CA GLN A 257 1.46 3.90 -15.48
C GLN A 257 0.09 4.25 -14.88
N ARG A 258 -0.77 4.89 -15.68
CA ARG A 258 -2.08 5.36 -15.23
C ARG A 258 -2.96 4.27 -14.61
N GLN A 259 -2.84 3.02 -15.10
CA GLN A 259 -3.64 1.89 -14.65
C GLN A 259 -3.11 1.22 -13.37
N TYR A 260 -1.99 1.66 -12.80
CA TYR A 260 -1.33 0.97 -11.69
C TYR A 260 -2.24 0.76 -10.48
N ASP A 261 -2.89 1.82 -9.98
CA ASP A 261 -3.78 1.72 -8.82
C ASP A 261 -4.99 0.81 -9.11
N LEU A 262 -5.45 0.76 -10.36
CA LEU A 262 -6.51 -0.17 -10.77
C LEU A 262 -6.02 -1.62 -10.78
N PHE A 263 -4.78 -1.89 -11.21
CA PHE A 263 -4.18 -3.22 -11.06
C PHE A 263 -4.08 -3.63 -9.59
N VAL A 264 -3.61 -2.73 -8.73
CA VAL A 264 -3.52 -2.97 -7.28
C VAL A 264 -4.88 -3.37 -6.71
N PHE A 265 -5.92 -2.59 -7.03
CA PHE A 265 -7.27 -2.80 -6.53
C PHE A 265 -7.95 -4.04 -7.15
N ALA A 266 -8.14 -4.04 -8.47
CA ALA A 266 -8.95 -5.01 -9.19
C ALA A 266 -8.33 -6.42 -9.19
N LEU A 267 -6.99 -6.51 -9.15
CA LEU A 267 -6.30 -7.79 -9.10
C LEU A 267 -5.83 -8.15 -7.69
N ASN A 268 -6.21 -7.37 -6.67
CA ASN A 268 -5.80 -7.58 -5.28
C ASN A 268 -4.29 -7.86 -5.17
N ALA A 269 -3.47 -7.02 -5.80
CA ALA A 269 -2.05 -7.32 -6.04
C ALA A 269 -1.21 -7.37 -4.74
N ARG A 270 -1.68 -6.71 -3.67
CA ARG A 270 -1.09 -6.76 -2.33
C ARG A 270 -1.20 -8.11 -1.64
N ALA A 271 -1.96 -9.05 -2.21
CA ALA A 271 -1.89 -10.48 -1.91
C ALA A 271 -1.29 -11.22 -3.13
N PRO A 272 0.05 -11.30 -3.26
CA PRO A 272 0.69 -11.74 -4.49
C PRO A 272 0.31 -13.17 -4.91
N HIS A 273 -0.10 -14.02 -3.96
CA HIS A 273 -0.54 -15.38 -4.28
C HIS A 273 -1.62 -15.40 -5.39
N GLY A 274 -1.34 -16.11 -6.47
CA GLY A 274 -2.23 -16.25 -7.63
C GLY A 274 -2.32 -14.99 -8.49
N LEU A 275 -1.42 -14.02 -8.33
CA LEU A 275 -1.38 -12.80 -9.14
C LEU A 275 -1.15 -13.12 -10.62
N ALA A 276 -0.28 -14.09 -10.95
CA ALA A 276 -0.01 -14.48 -12.33
C ALA A 276 -1.29 -14.95 -13.05
N ALA A 277 -2.08 -15.79 -12.38
CA ALA A 277 -3.35 -16.28 -12.91
C ALA A 277 -4.38 -15.15 -13.10
N ARG A 278 -4.42 -14.18 -12.17
CA ARG A 278 -5.30 -13.01 -12.29
C ARG A 278 -4.89 -12.08 -13.43
N LEU A 279 -3.59 -11.87 -13.63
CA LEU A 279 -3.06 -11.11 -14.77
C LEU A 279 -3.32 -11.82 -16.10
N GLN A 280 -3.17 -13.16 -16.15
CA GLN A 280 -3.50 -13.95 -17.34
C GLN A 280 -4.98 -13.83 -17.71
N ARG A 281 -5.86 -13.93 -16.71
CA ARG A 281 -7.30 -13.67 -16.91
C ARG A 281 -7.54 -12.25 -17.41
N PHE A 282 -6.88 -11.25 -16.83
CA PHE A 282 -6.98 -9.87 -17.29
C PHE A 282 -6.58 -9.72 -18.76
N VAL A 283 -5.49 -10.34 -19.19
CA VAL A 283 -5.06 -10.30 -20.59
C VAL A 283 -6.08 -10.95 -21.51
N GLN A 284 -6.68 -12.06 -21.11
CA GLN A 284 -7.66 -12.79 -21.93
C GLN A 284 -9.03 -12.10 -21.98
N GLU A 285 -9.56 -11.73 -20.82
CA GLU A 285 -10.96 -11.35 -20.61
C GLU A 285 -11.14 -9.85 -20.35
N GLY A 286 -10.07 -9.12 -20.06
CA GLY A 286 -10.13 -7.74 -19.58
C GLY A 286 -10.32 -7.66 -18.06
N TRP A 287 -10.76 -6.51 -17.59
CA TRP A 287 -10.95 -6.27 -16.16
C TRP A 287 -12.01 -7.22 -15.55
N PRO A 288 -11.80 -7.77 -14.33
CA PRO A 288 -12.79 -8.59 -13.66
C PRO A 288 -14.16 -7.89 -13.55
N CYS A 289 -15.26 -8.63 -13.64
CA CYS A 289 -16.61 -8.04 -13.59
C CYS A 289 -16.87 -7.24 -12.29
N GLU A 290 -16.28 -7.66 -11.16
CA GLU A 290 -16.32 -6.94 -9.88
C GLU A 290 -15.63 -5.56 -9.94
N SER A 291 -14.74 -5.35 -10.91
CA SER A 291 -14.11 -4.04 -11.17
C SER A 291 -14.87 -3.17 -12.18
N ALA A 292 -15.93 -3.69 -12.80
CA ALA A 292 -16.86 -2.89 -13.61
C ALA A 292 -17.62 -1.84 -12.78
N GLU A 293 -17.57 -1.97 -11.46
CA GLU A 293 -18.01 -0.96 -10.51
C GLU A 293 -17.20 0.32 -10.60
N ILE A 294 -15.91 0.25 -10.92
CA ILE A 294 -15.15 1.43 -11.31
C ILE A 294 -15.50 1.66 -12.79
N ASP A 295 -16.05 2.84 -13.14
CA ASP A 295 -16.28 3.21 -14.54
C ASP A 295 -14.92 3.34 -15.24
N ILE A 296 -14.40 2.20 -15.72
CA ILE A 296 -13.12 2.12 -16.41
C ILE A 296 -13.38 2.56 -17.85
N GLN A 297 -13.46 3.88 -18.04
CA GLN A 297 -13.67 4.51 -19.34
C GLN A 297 -12.55 4.22 -20.36
N ALA A 298 -11.46 3.60 -19.94
CA ALA A 298 -10.39 3.12 -20.80
C ALA A 298 -10.35 1.60 -20.82
N GLN A 299 -11.32 0.97 -21.49
CA GLN A 299 -11.18 -0.44 -21.85
C GLN A 299 -10.00 -0.58 -22.82
N MET A 300 -8.93 -1.20 -22.33
CA MET A 300 -7.86 -1.70 -23.17
C MET A 300 -8.41 -2.88 -23.97
N SER A 301 -8.87 -2.62 -25.19
CA SER A 301 -9.59 -3.61 -26.00
C SER A 301 -8.66 -4.68 -26.58
N GLU A 302 -7.40 -4.33 -26.86
CA GLU A 302 -6.44 -5.25 -27.46
C GLU A 302 -5.68 -6.08 -26.42
N GLN A 303 -5.65 -7.40 -26.64
CA GLN A 303 -4.95 -8.36 -25.78
C GLN A 303 -3.45 -8.04 -25.66
N THR A 304 -2.80 -7.67 -26.77
CA THR A 304 -1.38 -7.29 -26.78
C THR A 304 -1.11 -6.08 -25.89
N GLN A 305 -2.00 -5.08 -25.92
CA GLN A 305 -1.89 -3.91 -25.07
C GLN A 305 -2.03 -4.30 -23.59
N ARG A 306 -3.04 -5.12 -23.26
CA ARG A 306 -3.23 -5.64 -21.89
C ARG A 306 -2.00 -6.40 -21.40
N GLN A 307 -1.39 -7.21 -22.26
CA GLN A 307 -0.17 -7.94 -21.94
C GLN A 307 1.01 -7.01 -21.64
N SER A 308 1.22 -5.96 -22.44
CA SER A 308 2.27 -4.97 -22.18
C SER A 308 2.05 -4.24 -20.85
N HIS A 309 0.83 -3.79 -20.55
CA HIS A 309 0.55 -3.10 -19.28
C HIS A 309 0.65 -4.02 -18.06
N ALA A 310 0.25 -5.29 -18.19
CA ALA A 310 0.45 -6.31 -17.15
C ALA A 310 1.94 -6.54 -16.88
N GLY A 311 2.76 -6.63 -17.93
CA GLY A 311 4.22 -6.74 -17.80
C GLY A 311 4.84 -5.51 -17.13
N LEU A 312 4.42 -4.30 -17.55
CA LEU A 312 4.84 -3.04 -16.92
C LEU A 312 4.47 -3.00 -15.43
N PHE A 313 3.27 -3.46 -15.08
CA PHE A 313 2.80 -3.53 -13.71
C PHE A 313 3.70 -4.41 -12.85
N LEU A 314 4.10 -5.58 -13.36
CA LEU A 314 5.02 -6.48 -12.67
C LEU A 314 6.42 -5.85 -12.47
N LEU A 315 6.94 -5.09 -13.44
CA LEU A 315 8.19 -4.35 -13.26
C LEU A 315 8.07 -3.26 -12.18
N GLU A 316 6.95 -2.53 -12.15
CA GLU A 316 6.68 -1.51 -11.13
C GLU A 316 6.56 -2.12 -9.72
N GLU A 317 5.88 -3.27 -9.60
CA GLU A 317 5.75 -4.02 -8.34
C GLU A 317 7.08 -4.59 -7.86
N LEU A 318 7.90 -5.15 -8.76
CA LEU A 318 9.24 -5.62 -8.43
C LEU A 318 10.09 -4.48 -7.89
N LEU A 319 10.05 -3.32 -8.54
CA LEU A 319 10.79 -2.14 -8.08
C LEU A 319 10.32 -1.72 -6.70
N LEU A 320 9.01 -1.65 -6.47
CA LEU A 320 8.43 -1.33 -5.16
C LEU A 320 8.94 -2.30 -4.08
N HIS A 321 8.83 -3.61 -4.29
CA HIS A 321 9.24 -4.58 -3.27
C HIS A 321 10.75 -4.59 -3.03
N LEU A 322 11.58 -4.34 -4.05
CA LEU A 322 13.02 -4.14 -3.86
C LEU A 322 13.30 -2.88 -3.03
N GLU A 323 12.57 -1.79 -3.25
CA GLU A 323 12.69 -0.56 -2.45
C GLU A 323 12.27 -0.77 -0.99
N GLU A 324 11.24 -1.57 -0.72
CA GLU A 324 10.83 -1.90 0.64
C GLU A 324 11.88 -2.74 1.38
N ASN A 325 12.54 -3.65 0.67
CA ASN A 325 13.51 -4.59 1.24
C ASN A 325 14.94 -4.03 1.30
N SER A 326 15.20 -2.85 0.74
CA SER A 326 16.51 -2.20 0.77
C SER A 326 16.80 -1.40 2.05
N GLN A 327 15.88 -1.44 3.03
CA GLN A 327 16.10 -0.78 4.32
C GLN A 327 17.28 -1.43 5.07
N PRO A 328 18.32 -0.67 5.47
CA PRO A 328 19.54 -1.25 6.05
C PRO A 328 19.31 -2.06 7.34
N GLN A 329 18.23 -1.79 8.07
CA GLN A 329 17.89 -2.44 9.35
C GLN A 329 17.19 -3.78 9.16
N LEU A 330 16.69 -4.06 7.96
CA LEU A 330 16.14 -5.37 7.64
C LEU A 330 17.27 -6.38 7.53
N THR A 331 17.05 -7.57 8.10
CA THR A 331 18.01 -8.68 8.12
C THR A 331 17.56 -9.86 7.27
N LYS A 332 16.33 -9.81 6.75
CA LYS A 332 15.71 -10.85 5.93
C LYS A 332 14.80 -10.23 4.88
N ILE A 333 14.76 -10.85 3.71
CA ILE A 333 13.81 -10.51 2.66
C ILE A 333 12.39 -10.84 3.15
N GLY A 334 11.47 -9.90 2.96
CA GLY A 334 10.06 -10.10 3.23
C GLY A 334 9.46 -11.13 2.28
N ALA A 335 8.53 -11.95 2.79
CA ALA A 335 7.86 -13.00 2.01
C ALA A 335 7.17 -12.47 0.74
N GLY A 336 6.74 -11.20 0.73
CA GLY A 336 6.12 -10.56 -0.43
C GLY A 336 7.01 -10.54 -1.66
N LEU A 337 8.30 -10.21 -1.53
CA LEU A 337 9.22 -10.17 -2.67
C LEU A 337 9.46 -11.57 -3.25
N ALA A 338 9.69 -12.57 -2.39
CA ALA A 338 9.87 -13.95 -2.82
C ALA A 338 8.61 -14.50 -3.52
N GLN A 339 7.44 -14.15 -2.99
CA GLN A 339 6.18 -14.54 -3.61
C GLN A 339 5.96 -13.85 -4.96
N LEU A 340 6.24 -12.55 -5.06
CA LEU A 340 6.16 -11.84 -6.33
C LEU A 340 7.11 -12.42 -7.38
N GLN A 341 8.35 -12.77 -7.02
CA GLN A 341 9.29 -13.42 -7.92
C GLN A 341 8.71 -14.71 -8.51
N HIS A 342 8.11 -15.55 -7.66
CA HIS A 342 7.45 -16.78 -8.10
C HIS A 342 6.28 -16.51 -9.06
N GLU A 343 5.46 -15.50 -8.78
CA GLU A 343 4.35 -15.11 -9.65
C GLU A 343 4.83 -14.53 -10.98
N CYS A 344 5.95 -13.80 -10.99
CA CYS A 344 6.58 -13.34 -12.23
C CYS A 344 7.13 -14.51 -13.07
N GLN A 345 7.70 -15.54 -12.44
CA GLN A 345 8.15 -16.75 -13.14
C GLN A 345 6.98 -17.52 -13.75
N LEU A 346 5.89 -17.69 -13.00
CA LEU A 346 4.64 -18.27 -13.50
C LEU A 346 4.09 -17.47 -14.69
N TRP A 347 4.13 -16.14 -14.60
CA TRP A 347 3.71 -15.25 -15.68
C TRP A 347 4.54 -15.42 -16.96
N LEU A 348 5.87 -15.55 -16.81
CA LEU A 348 6.80 -15.76 -17.92
C LEU A 348 6.77 -17.19 -18.48
N GLY A 349 6.09 -18.12 -17.82
CA GLY A 349 6.10 -19.55 -18.18
C GLY A 349 7.45 -20.22 -17.91
N THR A 350 8.28 -19.64 -17.05
CA THR A 350 9.61 -20.14 -16.68
C THR A 350 9.53 -20.84 -15.33
N ASN A 351 8.86 -22.00 -15.27
CA ASN A 351 9.03 -22.91 -14.14
C ASN A 351 9.83 -24.11 -14.62
N GLU A 352 10.97 -24.33 -13.96
CA GLU A 352 11.62 -25.65 -13.90
C GLU A 352 10.77 -26.63 -13.08
#